data_AF-A0A2B4R6U5-F1
#
_entry.id   AF-A0A2B4R6U5-F1
#
_cell.length_a   1.000
_cell.length_b   1.000
_cell.length_c   1.000
_cell.angle_alpha   90.00
_cell.angle_beta   90.00
_cell.angle_gamma   90.00
#
_symmetry.space_group_name_H-M   'P 1'
#
loop_
_entity.id
_entity.type
_entity.pdbx_description
1 polymer ?
#
loop_
_entity_poly.entity_id
_entity_poly.type
_entity_poly.pdbx_seq_one_letter_code
_entity_poly.pdbx_strand_id
1 'polypeptide(L)'
;MSSANLSVSRSDVSQLVTLRLGSKPVSMLCQMGDFGCGNGGWTPVMKIDGNKTTLNYNAHYWSDYKEYNLLGGETGFDRQETKLPTYWNTSFSKICLGMKIGHQLRFIVISQRADSLYSLIADGQYRNTSVGRSKWKELIGSQASLQYRCNKQGFNAVCTRKKSSKARIGIVSNNQDDCYSCNSMIGFGTGGKHDGLSACGNEAVSSPDNRNKSIKAMGYILRNGIKHITSAPYHPATNGLAERAVQSFKNAMKSETEVTSLNIKLARFLLTYRITPHSTTGEPPSQLFLGRRLRTRLDLLKPDLFIQVNNRQIDQSVAKSGSVTRHFAIGQRVIARNYTGKSKWVPGIVRARLGPLSYEVEIGPNLVWRRHTDQLRDSNVPVTDRHPPVSYPLPFPLPATTTDHPVAELPEQTEVVSRETDCPSPKCNPVAESSASSSPSQIEHVPVKRYPSRVRKPPVRMDL
;
A
#
# COMPACT_ATOMS: atom_id res chain seq x y z
N MET A 1 -13.55 -32.47 -0.47
CA MET A 1 -14.09 -31.33 -1.23
C MET A 1 -13.01 -30.27 -1.29
N SER A 2 -12.42 -30.07 -2.48
CA SER A 2 -11.27 -29.19 -2.69
C SER A 2 -11.73 -27.73 -2.74
N SER A 3 -11.45 -26.98 -1.68
CA SER A 3 -11.65 -25.53 -1.64
C SER A 3 -10.52 -24.88 -2.44
N ALA A 4 -10.81 -24.47 -3.68
CA ALA A 4 -9.89 -23.69 -4.48
C ALA A 4 -9.60 -22.35 -3.79
N ASN A 5 -8.43 -22.25 -3.16
CA ASN A 5 -7.89 -20.98 -2.68
C ASN A 5 -7.53 -20.13 -3.90
N LEU A 6 -8.42 -19.20 -4.26
CA LEU A 6 -8.08 -18.12 -5.19
C LEU A 6 -7.10 -17.18 -4.48
N SER A 7 -5.79 -17.42 -4.68
CA SER A 7 -4.76 -16.44 -4.37
C SER A 7 -4.90 -15.28 -5.34
N VAL A 8 -5.63 -14.23 -4.93
CA VAL A 8 -5.61 -12.96 -5.65
C VAL A 8 -4.25 -12.31 -5.37
N SER A 9 -3.27 -12.58 -6.21
CA SER A 9 -2.04 -11.79 -6.24
C SER A 9 -2.43 -10.35 -6.59
N ARG A 10 -2.12 -9.41 -5.70
CA ARG A 10 -2.33 -7.99 -5.96
C ARG A 10 -1.26 -7.58 -6.96
N SER A 11 -1.64 -7.50 -8.24
CA SER A 11 -0.78 -6.96 -9.28
C SER A 11 -0.63 -5.45 -9.08
N ASP A 12 0.60 -4.97 -8.97
CA ASP A 12 0.91 -3.52 -8.96
C ASP A 12 0.97 -2.95 -10.39
N VAL A 13 0.73 -3.79 -11.40
CA VAL A 13 0.76 -3.41 -12.82
C VAL A 13 -0.66 -3.17 -13.33
N SER A 14 -0.88 -2.03 -13.98
CA SER A 14 -2.13 -1.75 -14.68
C SER A 14 -2.40 -2.85 -15.71
N GLN A 15 -3.59 -3.45 -15.64
CA GLN A 15 -3.91 -4.63 -16.44
C GLN A 15 -5.34 -4.55 -16.95
N LEU A 16 -5.56 -5.15 -18.13
CA LEU A 16 -6.89 -5.30 -18.69
C LEU A 16 -7.64 -6.32 -17.84
N VAL A 17 -8.80 -5.92 -17.31
CA VAL A 17 -9.64 -6.76 -16.48
C VAL A 17 -11.02 -6.84 -17.12
N THR A 18 -11.55 -8.05 -17.24
CA THR A 18 -12.94 -8.26 -17.64
C THR A 18 -13.81 -8.31 -16.39
N LEU A 19 -14.61 -7.27 -16.17
CA LEU A 19 -15.61 -7.23 -15.10
C LEU A 19 -16.93 -7.79 -15.61
N ARG A 20 -17.59 -8.63 -14.81
CA ARG A 20 -18.99 -9.03 -15.06
C ARG A 20 -19.90 -7.98 -14.42
N LEU A 21 -20.49 -7.14 -15.27
CA LEU A 21 -21.38 -6.06 -14.85
C LEU A 21 -22.80 -6.45 -15.28
N GLY A 22 -23.55 -7.04 -14.35
CA GLY A 22 -24.83 -7.69 -14.67
C GLY A 22 -24.60 -8.97 -15.47
N SER A 23 -25.29 -9.14 -16.60
CA SER A 23 -25.15 -10.31 -17.48
C SER A 23 -24.07 -10.16 -18.55
N LYS A 24 -23.45 -8.98 -18.70
CA LYS A 24 -22.46 -8.71 -19.76
C LYS A 24 -21.03 -8.61 -19.21
N PRO A 25 -20.06 -9.31 -19.81
CA PRO A 25 -18.64 -9.08 -19.55
C PRO A 25 -18.19 -7.79 -20.23
N VAL A 26 -17.45 -6.95 -19.51
CA VAL A 26 -16.88 -5.70 -20.00
C VAL A 26 -15.40 -5.67 -19.68
N SER A 27 -14.57 -5.56 -20.71
CA SER A 27 -13.12 -5.43 -20.59
C SER A 27 -12.75 -3.97 -20.39
N MET A 28 -11.87 -3.70 -19.42
CA MET A 28 -11.40 -2.35 -19.14
C MET A 28 -10.05 -2.35 -18.45
N LEU A 29 -9.24 -1.31 -18.70
CA LEU A 29 -7.92 -1.18 -18.12
C LEU A 29 -8.02 -0.60 -16.71
N CYS A 30 -7.86 -1.45 -15.70
CA CYS A 30 -7.75 -1.03 -14.32
C CYS A 30 -6.36 -0.46 -14.06
N GLN A 31 -6.30 0.79 -13.59
CA GLN A 31 -5.05 1.44 -13.23
C GLN A 31 -4.63 0.99 -11.83
N MET A 32 -3.44 0.40 -11.72
CA MET A 32 -2.89 -0.08 -10.45
C MET A 32 -1.73 0.83 -10.01
N GLY A 33 -1.48 0.84 -8.70
CA GLY A 33 -0.41 1.66 -8.09
C GLY A 33 -0.83 3.10 -7.80
N ASP A 34 0.14 3.92 -7.38
CA ASP A 34 -0.07 5.33 -7.09
C ASP A 34 0.45 6.22 -8.23
N PHE A 35 -0.47 6.64 -9.10
CA PHE A 35 -0.22 7.58 -10.19
C PHE A 35 -0.76 8.98 -9.87
N GLY A 36 -0.97 9.30 -8.59
CA GLY A 36 -1.56 10.57 -8.11
C GLY A 36 -2.97 10.42 -7.54
N CYS A 37 -3.56 9.23 -7.62
CA CYS A 37 -4.84 8.91 -6.99
C CYS A 37 -4.68 8.18 -5.64
N GLY A 38 -3.45 7.87 -5.23
CA GLY A 38 -3.17 7.01 -4.09
C GLY A 38 -3.18 5.52 -4.47
N ASN A 39 -2.53 4.72 -3.62
CA ASN A 39 -2.40 3.28 -3.79
C ASN A 39 -3.75 2.56 -3.93
N GLY A 40 -3.88 1.69 -4.92
CA GLY A 40 -5.07 0.86 -5.12
C GLY A 40 -5.32 0.50 -6.57
N GLY A 41 -6.43 -0.20 -6.80
CA GLY A 41 -6.97 -0.39 -8.14
C GLY A 41 -8.04 0.66 -8.44
N TRP A 42 -7.84 1.38 -9.53
CA TRP A 42 -8.71 2.45 -10.02
C TRP A 42 -9.34 2.01 -11.33
N THR A 43 -10.66 1.88 -11.33
CA THR A 43 -11.42 1.43 -12.50
C THR A 43 -11.95 2.64 -13.28
N PRO A 44 -11.76 2.71 -14.61
CA PRO A 44 -12.30 3.80 -15.39
C PRO A 44 -13.83 3.77 -15.43
N VAL A 45 -14.40 4.97 -15.45
CA VAL A 45 -15.85 5.22 -15.51
C VAL A 45 -16.20 5.96 -16.79
N MET A 46 -15.49 7.06 -17.04
CA MET A 46 -15.75 7.91 -18.19
C MET A 46 -14.46 8.64 -18.59
N LYS A 47 -14.29 8.85 -19.90
CA LYS A 47 -13.24 9.69 -20.48
C LYS A 47 -13.89 10.76 -21.35
N ILE A 48 -13.51 12.02 -21.17
CA ILE A 48 -14.19 13.18 -21.75
C ILE A 48 -13.18 14.04 -22.50
N ASP A 49 -13.39 14.30 -23.78
CA ASP A 49 -12.51 15.16 -24.57
C ASP A 49 -13.06 16.58 -24.54
N GLY A 50 -12.33 17.51 -23.90
CA GLY A 50 -12.70 18.92 -23.86
C GLY A 50 -12.75 19.60 -25.23
N ASN A 51 -12.24 18.97 -26.31
CA ASN A 51 -12.42 19.48 -27.66
C ASN A 51 -13.75 19.10 -28.29
N LYS A 52 -14.51 18.18 -27.67
CA LYS A 52 -15.79 17.68 -28.14
C LYS A 52 -16.92 18.15 -27.23
N THR A 53 -18.13 18.10 -27.78
CA THR A 53 -19.37 18.47 -27.07
C THR A 53 -20.22 17.25 -26.69
N THR A 54 -19.80 16.06 -27.13
CA THR A 54 -20.42 14.75 -26.92
C THR A 54 -20.78 14.47 -25.46
N LEU A 55 -19.88 14.78 -24.53
CA LEU A 55 -20.03 14.56 -23.09
C LEU A 55 -20.12 15.87 -22.30
N ASN A 56 -20.63 16.95 -22.92
CA ASN A 56 -20.86 18.22 -22.25
C ASN A 56 -21.92 18.12 -21.13
N TYR A 57 -22.16 19.20 -20.39
CA TYR A 57 -23.11 19.22 -19.26
C TYR A 57 -24.52 18.71 -19.62
N ASN A 58 -25.03 19.06 -20.79
CA ASN A 58 -26.39 18.74 -21.22
C ASN A 58 -26.50 17.39 -21.93
N ALA A 59 -25.39 16.65 -22.10
CA ALA A 59 -25.40 15.38 -22.79
C ALA A 59 -26.28 14.34 -22.08
N HIS A 60 -27.13 13.65 -22.84
CA HIS A 60 -28.01 12.60 -22.34
C HIS A 60 -27.26 11.44 -21.66
N TYR A 61 -25.99 11.25 -22.02
CA TYR A 61 -25.08 10.27 -21.42
C TYR A 61 -24.93 10.39 -19.90
N TRP A 62 -25.20 11.55 -19.30
CA TRP A 62 -25.16 11.70 -17.84
C TRP A 62 -26.36 11.10 -17.12
N SER A 63 -27.49 10.92 -17.81
CA SER A 63 -28.79 10.54 -17.24
C SER A 63 -29.34 9.22 -17.77
N ASP A 64 -28.63 8.53 -18.66
CA ASP A 64 -29.03 7.23 -19.19
C ASP A 64 -28.09 6.07 -18.81
N TYR A 65 -28.52 4.86 -19.15
CA TYR A 65 -27.75 3.62 -18.99
C TYR A 65 -27.06 3.18 -20.29
N LYS A 66 -26.89 4.09 -21.25
CA LYS A 66 -26.26 3.77 -22.53
C LYS A 66 -24.75 3.84 -22.42
N GLU A 67 -24.10 2.87 -23.04
CA GLU A 67 -22.65 2.77 -23.21
C GLU A 67 -22.20 3.69 -24.35
N TYR A 68 -20.97 4.19 -24.27
CA TYR A 68 -20.37 4.95 -25.37
C TYR A 68 -18.91 4.55 -25.53
N ASN A 69 -18.53 4.12 -26.73
CA ASN A 69 -17.18 3.69 -27.10
C ASN A 69 -16.50 2.80 -26.04
N LEU A 70 -16.97 1.55 -25.88
CA LEU A 70 -16.43 0.61 -24.88
C LEU A 70 -14.93 0.34 -25.06
N LEU A 71 -14.45 0.31 -26.31
CA LEU A 71 -13.03 0.10 -26.63
C LEU A 71 -12.13 1.18 -26.02
N GLY A 72 -12.65 2.40 -25.88
CA GLY A 72 -11.96 3.47 -25.15
C GLY A 72 -11.76 3.15 -23.66
N GLY A 73 -12.42 2.15 -23.08
CA GLY A 73 -12.18 1.66 -21.73
C GLY A 73 -11.01 0.69 -21.60
N GLU A 74 -10.54 0.10 -22.70
CA GLU A 74 -9.45 -0.90 -22.71
C GLU A 74 -8.05 -0.26 -22.72
N THR A 75 -8.00 1.06 -22.85
CA THR A 75 -6.77 1.85 -22.93
C THR A 75 -6.59 2.75 -21.72
N GLY A 76 -5.36 3.22 -21.49
CA GLY A 76 -5.00 4.09 -20.37
C GLY A 76 -5.38 5.56 -20.57
N PHE A 77 -4.44 6.45 -20.29
CA PHE A 77 -4.66 7.91 -20.38
C PHE A 77 -4.50 8.46 -21.82
N ASP A 78 -5.28 7.89 -22.73
CA ASP A 78 -5.40 8.28 -24.14
C ASP A 78 -6.50 9.33 -24.38
N ARG A 79 -6.72 9.72 -25.64
CA ARG A 79 -7.69 10.75 -26.02
C ARG A 79 -9.01 10.19 -26.54
N GLN A 80 -9.30 8.92 -26.28
CA GLN A 80 -10.55 8.30 -26.70
C GLN A 80 -11.60 8.52 -25.62
N GLU A 81 -12.71 9.17 -25.99
CA GLU A 81 -13.85 9.29 -25.08
C GLU A 81 -14.50 7.94 -24.83
N THR A 82 -15.03 7.75 -23.63
CA THR A 82 -15.79 6.53 -23.30
C THR A 82 -16.75 6.81 -22.17
N LYS A 83 -17.85 6.05 -22.13
CA LYS A 83 -18.71 5.88 -20.98
C LYS A 83 -18.92 4.39 -20.78
N LEU A 84 -18.44 3.89 -19.65
CA LEU A 84 -18.44 2.47 -19.33
C LEU A 84 -19.60 2.13 -18.39
N PRO A 85 -20.09 0.88 -18.38
CA PRO A 85 -21.14 0.43 -17.45
C PRO A 85 -20.82 0.59 -15.96
N THR A 86 -19.54 0.75 -15.63
CA THR A 86 -19.10 1.14 -14.28
C THR A 86 -19.68 2.47 -13.82
N TYR A 87 -20.13 3.35 -14.74
CA TYR A 87 -20.82 4.59 -14.42
C TYR A 87 -22.10 4.38 -13.59
N TRP A 88 -22.89 3.34 -13.90
CA TRP A 88 -24.17 3.09 -13.23
C TRP A 88 -24.20 1.81 -12.38
N ASN A 89 -23.37 0.82 -12.70
CA ASN A 89 -23.48 -0.51 -12.10
C ASN A 89 -22.56 -0.74 -10.90
N THR A 90 -21.83 0.30 -10.46
CA THR A 90 -20.75 0.07 -9.49
C THR A 90 -20.61 1.17 -8.44
N SER A 91 -20.60 0.74 -7.17
CA SER A 91 -20.42 1.61 -6.01
C SER A 91 -18.98 2.04 -5.81
N PHE A 92 -18.79 3.17 -5.16
CA PHE A 92 -17.46 3.67 -4.79
C PHE A 92 -17.50 4.45 -3.47
N SER A 93 -16.32 4.64 -2.88
CA SER A 93 -16.12 5.50 -1.72
C SER A 93 -15.19 6.69 -2.01
N LYS A 94 -14.48 6.65 -3.15
CA LYS A 94 -13.63 7.71 -3.67
C LYS A 94 -13.71 7.73 -5.20
N ILE A 95 -13.67 8.93 -5.77
CA ILE A 95 -13.43 9.13 -7.19
C ILE A 95 -12.08 9.79 -7.37
N CYS A 96 -11.35 9.39 -8.41
CA CYS A 96 -10.17 10.09 -8.86
C CYS A 96 -10.48 10.77 -10.19
N LEU A 97 -10.19 12.06 -10.23
CA LEU A 97 -10.42 12.93 -11.36
C LEU A 97 -9.06 13.29 -11.94
N GLY A 98 -8.87 13.02 -13.22
CA GLY A 98 -7.64 13.33 -13.94
C GLY A 98 -7.89 14.29 -15.09
N MET A 99 -6.98 15.22 -15.33
CA MET A 99 -6.96 16.04 -16.53
C MET A 99 -5.60 15.93 -17.22
N LYS A 100 -5.61 15.72 -18.53
CA LYS A 100 -4.42 15.76 -19.39
C LYS A 100 -4.46 16.98 -20.30
N ILE A 101 -3.46 17.85 -20.15
CA ILE A 101 -3.27 19.07 -20.92
C ILE A 101 -1.86 19.00 -21.52
N GLY A 102 -1.77 18.90 -22.85
CA GLY A 102 -0.52 18.58 -23.53
C GLY A 102 0.04 17.23 -23.05
N HIS A 103 1.23 17.26 -22.44
CA HIS A 103 1.90 16.10 -21.84
C HIS A 103 1.69 16.00 -20.32
N GLN A 104 1.10 17.02 -19.68
CA GLN A 104 0.89 17.02 -18.24
C GLN A 104 -0.41 16.30 -17.90
N LEU A 105 -0.31 15.30 -17.05
CA LEU A 105 -1.43 14.54 -16.50
C LEU A 105 -1.46 14.77 -14.99
N ARG A 106 -2.57 15.30 -14.48
CA ARG A 106 -2.72 15.70 -13.08
C ARG A 106 -3.99 15.10 -12.51
N PHE A 107 -3.96 14.72 -11.24
CA PHE A 107 -5.06 14.05 -10.57
C PHE A 107 -5.42 14.72 -9.26
N ILE A 108 -6.70 14.62 -8.91
CA ILE A 108 -7.21 14.87 -7.56
C ILE A 108 -8.15 13.75 -7.15
N VAL A 109 -8.25 13.50 -5.84
CA VAL A 109 -9.14 12.50 -5.28
C VAL A 109 -10.22 13.18 -4.46
N ILE A 110 -11.47 12.79 -4.71
CA ILE A 110 -12.63 13.24 -3.93
C ILE A 110 -13.16 12.04 -3.14
N SER A 111 -13.24 12.20 -1.82
CA SER A 111 -13.91 11.22 -0.96
C SER A 111 -15.41 11.43 -1.02
N GLN A 112 -16.10 10.55 -1.73
CA GLN A 112 -17.56 10.59 -1.89
C GLN A 112 -18.06 9.15 -1.95
N ARG A 113 -19.07 8.82 -1.13
CA ARG A 113 -19.74 7.52 -1.16
C ARG A 113 -21.00 7.62 -2.03
N ALA A 114 -21.19 6.65 -2.91
CA ALA A 114 -22.41 6.46 -3.69
C ALA A 114 -22.53 5.04 -4.24
N ASP A 115 -23.76 4.65 -4.57
CA ASP A 115 -24.06 3.36 -5.20
C ASP A 115 -23.58 3.32 -6.67
N SER A 116 -23.55 4.48 -7.32
CA SER A 116 -22.90 4.68 -8.63
C SER A 116 -22.76 6.16 -8.98
N LEU A 117 -21.98 6.48 -10.01
CA LEU A 117 -21.83 7.88 -10.43
C LEU A 117 -23.12 8.39 -11.07
N TYR A 118 -23.86 7.49 -11.74
CA TYR A 118 -25.23 7.72 -12.19
C TYR A 118 -26.12 8.22 -11.05
N SER A 119 -26.14 7.52 -9.89
CA SER A 119 -26.99 7.90 -8.75
C SER A 119 -26.68 9.28 -8.16
N LEU A 120 -25.46 9.80 -8.36
CA LEU A 120 -25.07 11.14 -7.89
C LEU A 120 -25.36 12.26 -8.89
N ILE A 121 -25.48 11.94 -10.19
CA ILE A 121 -25.48 12.94 -11.25
C ILE A 121 -26.81 12.99 -12.00
N ALA A 122 -27.43 11.84 -12.28
CA ALA A 122 -28.53 11.70 -13.22
C ALA A 122 -29.78 12.50 -12.83
N ASP A 123 -30.02 12.69 -11.54
CA ASP A 123 -31.17 13.47 -11.03
C ASP A 123 -31.00 15.00 -11.19
N GLY A 124 -29.83 15.47 -11.63
CA GLY A 124 -29.53 16.88 -11.83
C GLY A 124 -29.40 17.70 -10.53
N GLN A 125 -29.51 17.07 -9.35
CA GLN A 125 -29.45 17.76 -8.07
C GLN A 125 -28.01 18.14 -7.72
N TYR A 126 -27.84 19.37 -7.21
CA TYR A 126 -26.55 19.87 -6.76
C TYR A 126 -26.11 19.17 -5.47
N ARG A 127 -24.85 18.72 -5.41
CA ARG A 127 -24.24 18.13 -4.20
C ARG A 127 -22.87 18.72 -3.98
N ASN A 128 -22.65 19.34 -2.82
CA ASN A 128 -21.38 19.96 -2.48
C ASN A 128 -20.28 18.92 -2.20
N THR A 129 -19.03 19.31 -2.41
CA THR A 129 -17.84 18.54 -2.03
C THR A 129 -16.86 19.41 -1.24
N SER A 130 -16.14 18.85 -0.27
CA SER A 130 -15.17 19.59 0.56
C SER A 130 -13.76 19.64 -0.04
N VAL A 131 -13.64 19.69 -1.37
CA VAL A 131 -12.37 19.59 -2.10
C VAL A 131 -11.55 20.88 -1.99
N GLY A 132 -12.21 22.02 -2.18
CA GLY A 132 -11.61 23.34 -2.12
C GLY A 132 -11.06 23.82 -3.45
N ARG A 133 -11.07 25.15 -3.63
CA ARG A 133 -10.69 25.83 -4.88
C ARG A 133 -9.26 25.49 -5.34
N SER A 134 -8.30 25.48 -4.43
CA SER A 134 -6.89 25.20 -4.75
C SER A 134 -6.72 23.81 -5.39
N LYS A 135 -7.41 22.79 -4.85
CA LYS A 135 -7.37 21.43 -5.38
C LYS A 135 -7.97 21.35 -6.79
N TRP A 136 -9.07 22.04 -7.07
CA TRP A 136 -9.58 22.13 -8.45
C TRP A 136 -8.57 22.76 -9.40
N LYS A 137 -7.86 23.81 -8.97
CA LYS A 137 -6.79 24.45 -9.77
C LYS A 137 -5.61 23.52 -10.01
N GLU A 138 -5.32 22.56 -9.12
CA GLU A 138 -4.25 21.58 -9.31
C GLU A 138 -4.44 20.73 -10.57
N LEU A 139 -5.68 20.44 -11.00
CA LEU A 139 -5.95 19.70 -12.23
C LEU A 139 -5.41 20.41 -13.49
N ILE A 140 -5.35 21.74 -13.46
CA ILE A 140 -4.91 22.58 -14.58
C ILE A 140 -3.44 22.99 -14.40
N GLY A 141 -2.99 23.19 -13.15
CA GLY A 141 -1.64 23.62 -12.81
C GLY A 141 -1.49 25.14 -12.78
N SER A 142 -0.30 25.65 -13.11
CA SER A 142 0.02 27.08 -13.02
C SER A 142 -0.81 27.97 -13.95
N GLN A 143 -1.44 27.39 -14.97
CA GLN A 143 -2.32 28.12 -15.89
C GLN A 143 -3.78 28.22 -15.41
N ALA A 144 -4.12 27.59 -14.29
CA ALA A 144 -5.47 27.59 -13.74
C ALA A 144 -5.96 29.02 -13.46
N SER A 145 -7.17 29.33 -13.90
CA SER A 145 -7.80 30.63 -13.70
C SER A 145 -9.25 30.47 -13.28
N LEU A 146 -9.70 31.24 -12.29
CA LEU A 146 -11.09 31.28 -11.84
C LEU A 146 -11.40 32.70 -11.33
N GLN A 147 -12.64 33.14 -11.46
CA GLN A 147 -13.12 34.36 -10.77
C GLN A 147 -13.09 34.20 -9.25
N TYR A 148 -12.97 35.31 -8.50
CA TYR A 148 -12.46 35.33 -7.13
C TYR A 148 -13.43 34.87 -6.04
N ARG A 149 -14.74 35.03 -6.24
CA ARG A 149 -15.73 34.92 -5.17
C ARG A 149 -16.40 33.55 -5.14
N CYS A 150 -17.62 33.40 -5.66
CA CYS A 150 -18.40 32.17 -5.60
C CYS A 150 -17.54 30.93 -5.84
N ASN A 151 -17.61 29.93 -4.96
CA ASN A 151 -16.86 28.67 -5.09
C ASN A 151 -17.81 27.47 -5.05
N LYS A 152 -18.89 27.53 -5.83
CA LYS A 152 -19.87 26.45 -5.87
C LYS A 152 -19.24 25.23 -6.55
N GLN A 153 -18.91 24.22 -5.75
CA GLN A 153 -18.19 23.03 -6.17
C GLN A 153 -18.97 21.74 -5.91
N GLY A 154 -18.62 20.68 -6.62
CA GLY A 154 -19.13 19.34 -6.43
C GLY A 154 -19.85 18.78 -7.65
N PHE A 155 -20.95 18.07 -7.44
CA PHE A 155 -21.74 17.43 -8.48
C PHE A 155 -22.89 18.33 -8.93
N ASN A 156 -23.15 18.38 -10.24
CA ASN A 156 -24.14 19.26 -10.86
C ASN A 156 -24.00 20.73 -10.40
N ALA A 157 -22.76 21.23 -10.39
CA ALA A 157 -22.45 22.60 -10.03
C ALA A 157 -22.94 23.56 -11.12
N VAL A 158 -24.06 24.24 -10.84
CA VAL A 158 -24.69 25.22 -11.74
C VAL A 158 -25.06 26.49 -10.98
N CYS A 159 -24.86 27.64 -11.62
CA CYS A 159 -25.30 28.93 -11.12
C CYS A 159 -26.71 29.27 -11.61
N THR A 160 -27.43 30.11 -10.87
CA THR A 160 -28.88 30.30 -11.03
C THR A 160 -29.29 30.80 -12.42
N ARG A 161 -28.48 31.65 -13.05
CA ARG A 161 -28.79 32.19 -14.38
C ARG A 161 -28.67 31.10 -15.45
N LYS A 162 -29.71 30.94 -16.28
CA LYS A 162 -29.86 29.84 -17.27
C LYS A 162 -28.64 29.60 -18.19
N LYS A 163 -27.84 30.62 -18.47
CA LYS A 163 -26.65 30.55 -19.35
C LYS A 163 -25.30 30.56 -18.60
N SER A 164 -25.26 30.55 -17.28
CA SER A 164 -23.98 30.55 -16.55
C SER A 164 -23.18 29.27 -16.76
N SER A 165 -21.88 29.34 -16.45
CA SER A 165 -20.98 28.19 -16.44
C SER A 165 -21.53 27.08 -15.53
N LYS A 166 -21.38 25.84 -15.98
CA LYS A 166 -21.90 24.64 -15.32
C LYS A 166 -20.90 23.50 -15.43
N ALA A 167 -20.85 22.63 -14.43
CA ALA A 167 -20.05 21.41 -14.43
C ALA A 167 -20.81 20.25 -13.80
N ARG A 168 -20.77 19.06 -14.41
CA ARG A 168 -21.33 17.85 -13.79
C ARG A 168 -20.50 17.41 -12.60
N ILE A 169 -19.19 17.58 -12.70
CA ILE A 169 -18.25 17.42 -11.59
C ILE A 169 -17.24 18.57 -11.71
N GLY A 170 -17.25 19.52 -10.78
CA GLY A 170 -16.36 20.67 -10.90
C GLY A 170 -16.65 21.79 -9.92
N ILE A 171 -16.03 22.93 -10.18
CA ILE A 171 -16.24 24.21 -9.49
C ILE A 171 -16.67 25.26 -10.50
N VAL A 172 -17.62 26.11 -10.12
CA VAL A 172 -18.03 27.30 -10.87
C VAL A 172 -17.87 28.54 -9.99
N SER A 173 -17.49 29.67 -10.60
CA SER A 173 -17.24 30.92 -9.88
C SER A 173 -17.67 32.17 -10.64
N ASN A 174 -17.86 33.26 -9.87
CA ASN A 174 -18.11 34.62 -10.32
C ASN A 174 -17.40 35.63 -9.41
N ASN A 175 -17.56 36.92 -9.69
CA ASN A 175 -16.96 38.00 -8.90
C ASN A 175 -17.94 38.59 -7.85
N GLN A 176 -19.22 38.22 -7.88
CA GLN A 176 -20.30 38.82 -7.08
C GLN A 176 -20.66 38.03 -5.82
N ASP A 177 -20.00 36.90 -5.56
CA ASP A 177 -20.18 35.99 -4.40
C ASP A 177 -21.58 35.34 -4.24
N ASP A 178 -22.57 35.79 -5.01
CA ASP A 178 -23.95 35.30 -5.01
C ASP A 178 -24.16 33.96 -5.76
N CYS A 179 -23.14 33.47 -6.49
CA CYS A 179 -23.25 32.34 -7.40
C CYS A 179 -24.43 32.43 -8.40
N TYR A 180 -24.84 33.64 -8.77
CA TYR A 180 -25.96 33.87 -9.67
C TYR A 180 -25.52 33.80 -11.14
N SER A 181 -24.44 34.51 -11.49
CA SER A 181 -23.96 34.69 -12.87
C SER A 181 -22.51 34.22 -13.05
N CYS A 182 -22.27 32.92 -12.88
CA CYS A 182 -20.93 32.34 -13.04
C CYS A 182 -20.46 32.37 -14.49
N ASN A 183 -19.23 32.85 -14.67
CA ASN A 183 -18.54 32.93 -15.95
C ASN A 183 -17.22 32.15 -15.93
N SER A 184 -16.87 31.53 -14.80
CA SER A 184 -15.66 30.71 -14.67
C SER A 184 -15.99 29.32 -14.15
N MET A 185 -15.22 28.33 -14.58
CA MET A 185 -15.33 26.94 -14.12
C MET A 185 -14.05 26.14 -14.32
N ILE A 186 -13.89 25.09 -13.52
CA ILE A 186 -13.00 23.97 -13.78
C ILE A 186 -13.81 22.69 -13.58
N GLY A 187 -13.81 21.77 -14.55
CA GLY A 187 -14.51 20.51 -14.34
C GLY A 187 -14.66 19.60 -15.54
N PHE A 188 -15.54 18.62 -15.34
CA PHE A 188 -15.90 17.54 -16.24
C PHE A 188 -17.40 17.65 -16.55
N GLY A 189 -17.78 17.35 -17.79
CA GLY A 189 -19.15 17.57 -18.24
C GLY A 189 -19.55 19.02 -18.14
N THR A 190 -18.75 19.90 -18.73
CA THR A 190 -18.91 21.35 -18.60
C THR A 190 -19.80 21.96 -19.69
N GLY A 191 -20.29 23.19 -19.46
CA GLY A 191 -21.11 23.95 -20.42
C GLY A 191 -21.38 25.39 -19.94
N GLY A 192 -21.95 26.25 -20.79
CA GLY A 192 -22.22 27.66 -20.45
C GLY A 192 -22.43 28.58 -21.66
N LYS A 193 -22.49 29.91 -21.40
CA LYS A 193 -22.81 30.97 -22.38
C LYS A 193 -21.71 31.25 -23.41
N HIS A 194 -20.44 31.07 -23.05
CA HIS A 194 -19.33 31.55 -23.87
C HIS A 194 -19.00 30.52 -24.96
N ASP A 195 -18.99 30.99 -26.21
CA ASP A 195 -18.80 30.20 -27.44
C ASP A 195 -17.44 29.49 -27.43
N GLY A 196 -17.45 28.25 -26.95
CA GLY A 196 -16.24 27.48 -26.73
C GLY A 196 -16.50 26.29 -25.82
N LEU A 197 -17.67 25.65 -26.00
CA LEU A 197 -18.26 24.56 -25.20
C LEU A 197 -17.31 23.38 -24.99
N SER A 198 -16.29 23.56 -24.17
CA SER A 198 -15.44 22.48 -23.74
C SER A 198 -16.25 21.58 -22.82
N ALA A 199 -16.23 20.27 -23.09
CA ALA A 199 -16.82 19.29 -22.17
C ALA A 199 -15.94 19.02 -20.95
N CYS A 200 -14.65 19.42 -20.97
CA CYS A 200 -13.73 19.23 -19.86
C CYS A 200 -12.56 20.24 -19.89
N GLY A 201 -12.24 20.83 -18.75
CA GLY A 201 -11.09 21.73 -18.60
C GLY A 201 -11.40 22.96 -17.76
N ASN A 202 -10.83 24.10 -18.13
CA ASN A 202 -10.95 25.37 -17.41
C ASN A 202 -11.37 26.50 -18.34
N GLU A 203 -12.47 27.15 -18.00
CA GLU A 203 -12.92 28.39 -18.65
C GLU A 203 -12.97 29.49 -17.60
N ALA A 204 -12.41 30.66 -17.87
CA ALA A 204 -12.49 31.80 -16.98
C ALA A 204 -12.42 33.10 -17.77
N VAL A 205 -13.45 33.94 -17.62
CA VAL A 205 -13.57 35.24 -18.27
C VAL A 205 -14.05 36.30 -17.28
N SER A 206 -13.96 37.57 -17.68
CA SER A 206 -14.43 38.71 -16.89
C SER A 206 -13.66 38.90 -15.57
N SER A 207 -12.38 39.23 -15.69
CA SER A 207 -11.46 39.53 -14.57
C SER A 207 -11.27 38.37 -13.58
N PRO A 208 -10.78 37.21 -14.04
CA PRO A 208 -10.42 36.10 -13.16
C PRO A 208 -9.01 36.28 -12.55
N ASP A 209 -8.64 35.39 -11.63
CA ASP A 209 -7.40 35.45 -10.86
C ASP A 209 -6.11 35.19 -11.67
N ASN A 210 -6.20 34.67 -12.89
CA ASN A 210 -5.04 34.39 -13.74
C ASN A 210 -5.31 34.66 -15.23
N ARG A 211 -5.80 35.87 -15.53
CA ARG A 211 -6.23 36.33 -16.87
C ARG A 211 -7.31 35.44 -17.48
N ASN A 212 -7.90 35.88 -18.59
CA ASN A 212 -8.88 35.07 -19.30
C ASN A 212 -8.21 33.80 -19.82
N LYS A 213 -8.86 32.65 -19.61
CA LYS A 213 -8.36 31.32 -20.01
C LYS A 213 -9.49 30.50 -20.60
N SER A 214 -9.21 29.82 -21.70
CA SER A 214 -10.01 28.73 -22.25
C SER A 214 -9.07 27.55 -22.51
N ILE A 215 -9.02 26.61 -21.56
CA ILE A 215 -8.11 25.46 -21.56
C ILE A 215 -8.97 24.22 -21.70
N LYS A 216 -8.80 23.52 -22.82
CA LYS A 216 -9.44 22.22 -23.09
C LYS A 216 -8.53 21.10 -22.58
N ALA A 217 -9.11 20.14 -21.88
CA ALA A 217 -8.39 19.01 -21.31
C ALA A 217 -9.04 17.69 -21.71
N MET A 218 -8.24 16.63 -21.78
CA MET A 218 -8.78 15.27 -21.76
C MET A 218 -9.01 14.86 -20.31
N GLY A 219 -10.27 14.65 -19.95
CA GLY A 219 -10.71 14.28 -18.61
C GLY A 219 -10.82 12.77 -18.42
N TYR A 220 -10.40 12.28 -17.26
CA TYR A 220 -10.54 10.89 -16.83
C TYR A 220 -11.27 10.86 -15.49
N ILE A 221 -12.34 10.06 -15.43
CA ILE A 221 -13.05 9.78 -14.19
C ILE A 221 -12.82 8.31 -13.86
N LEU A 222 -12.15 8.08 -12.73
CA LEU A 222 -11.85 6.76 -12.19
C LEU A 222 -12.55 6.62 -10.84
N ARG A 223 -12.91 5.40 -10.48
CA ARG A 223 -13.49 5.10 -9.16
C ARG A 223 -12.69 4.02 -8.46
N ASN A 224 -12.67 4.05 -7.13
CA ASN A 224 -12.11 2.93 -6.38
C ASN A 224 -13.13 1.78 -6.33
N GLY A 225 -12.67 0.54 -6.58
CA GLY A 225 -13.53 -0.65 -6.60
C GLY A 225 -14.03 -1.11 -5.21
N ILE A 226 -14.10 -0.21 -4.23
CA ILE A 226 -14.38 -0.55 -2.83
C ILE A 226 -15.89 -0.47 -2.58
N LYS A 227 -16.52 -1.62 -2.35
CA LYS A 227 -17.87 -1.70 -1.78
C LYS A 227 -17.78 -1.60 -0.26
N HIS A 228 -18.22 -0.49 0.31
CA HIS A 228 -18.29 -0.36 1.76
C HIS A 228 -19.54 -1.08 2.27
N ILE A 229 -19.34 -2.23 2.91
CA ILE A 229 -20.40 -3.00 3.58
C ILE A 229 -20.35 -2.64 5.06
N THR A 230 -21.44 -2.08 5.59
CA THR A 230 -21.57 -1.71 7.00
C THR A 230 -22.31 -2.79 7.78
N SER A 231 -21.89 -3.06 9.02
CA SER A 231 -22.67 -3.89 9.94
C SER A 231 -23.96 -3.19 10.34
N ALA A 232 -24.99 -3.97 10.69
CA ALA A 232 -26.20 -3.41 11.29
C ALA A 232 -25.87 -2.66 12.60
N PRO A 233 -26.63 -1.61 12.95
CA PRO A 233 -26.47 -0.93 14.23
C PRO A 233 -26.51 -1.92 15.40
N TYR A 234 -25.66 -1.71 16.41
CA TYR A 234 -25.58 -2.55 17.61
C TYR A 234 -25.29 -4.05 17.38
N HIS A 235 -24.76 -4.44 16.21
CA HIS A 235 -24.42 -5.83 15.90
C HIS A 235 -22.91 -6.04 15.63
N PRO A 236 -22.04 -5.88 16.64
CA PRO A 236 -20.57 -5.99 16.48
C PRO A 236 -20.12 -7.39 16.04
N ALA A 237 -20.93 -8.42 16.29
CA ALA A 237 -20.64 -9.79 15.86
C ALA A 237 -20.46 -9.92 14.33
N THR A 238 -21.11 -9.07 13.54
CA THR A 238 -20.94 -9.04 12.07
C THR A 238 -19.51 -8.71 11.66
N ASN A 239 -18.79 -7.90 12.43
CA ASN A 239 -17.38 -7.57 12.20
C ASN A 239 -16.44 -8.27 13.21
N GLY A 240 -16.87 -9.43 13.74
CA GLY A 240 -16.21 -10.09 14.86
C GLY A 240 -14.75 -10.51 14.62
N LEU A 241 -14.33 -10.72 13.35
CA LEU A 241 -12.92 -10.97 13.03
C LEU A 241 -12.04 -9.73 13.26
N ALA A 242 -12.52 -8.55 12.86
CA ALA A 242 -11.81 -7.30 13.13
C ALA A 242 -11.75 -7.01 14.63
N GLU A 243 -12.85 -7.22 15.35
CA GLU A 243 -12.90 -7.05 16.80
C GLU A 243 -11.92 -7.99 17.52
N ARG A 244 -11.86 -9.27 17.11
CA ARG A 244 -10.87 -10.22 17.63
C ARG A 244 -9.43 -9.79 17.32
N ALA A 245 -9.16 -9.26 16.13
CA ALA A 245 -7.84 -8.74 15.81
C ALA A 245 -7.45 -7.55 16.71
N VAL A 246 -8.38 -6.64 16.99
CA VAL A 246 -8.18 -5.53 17.94
C VAL A 246 -7.93 -6.04 19.37
N GLN A 247 -8.66 -7.07 19.80
CA GLN A 247 -8.43 -7.72 21.09
C GLN A 247 -7.01 -8.28 21.19
N SER A 248 -6.57 -9.05 20.18
CA SER A 248 -5.21 -9.61 20.12
C SER A 248 -4.14 -8.52 20.12
N PHE A 249 -4.36 -7.43 19.37
CA PHE A 249 -3.48 -6.26 19.38
C PHE A 249 -3.38 -5.66 20.78
N LYS A 250 -4.50 -5.36 21.44
CA LYS A 250 -4.51 -4.77 22.78
C LYS A 250 -3.81 -5.66 23.81
N ASN A 251 -4.02 -6.97 23.75
CA ASN A 251 -3.36 -7.91 24.66
C ASN A 251 -1.84 -7.93 24.45
N ALA A 252 -1.39 -7.97 23.19
CA ALA A 252 0.03 -7.93 22.86
C ALA A 252 0.70 -6.61 23.29
N MET A 253 0.03 -5.48 23.09
CA MET A 253 0.53 -4.18 23.53
C MET A 253 0.62 -4.08 25.06
N LYS A 254 -0.26 -4.75 25.80
CA LYS A 254 -0.22 -4.81 27.28
C LYS A 254 0.85 -5.75 27.81
N SER A 255 1.16 -6.84 27.11
CA SER A 255 2.18 -7.80 27.53
C SER A 255 3.61 -7.29 27.33
N GLU A 256 3.82 -6.28 26.49
CA GLU A 256 5.15 -5.74 26.22
C GLU A 256 5.56 -4.70 27.27
N THR A 257 6.31 -5.18 28.27
CA THR A 257 6.78 -4.42 29.44
C THR A 257 7.98 -3.51 29.18
N GLU A 258 8.68 -3.67 28.06
CA GLU A 258 9.83 -2.82 27.71
C GLU A 258 9.41 -1.38 27.41
N VAL A 259 10.16 -0.40 27.93
CA VAL A 259 10.01 1.02 27.58
C VAL A 259 10.66 1.26 26.20
N THR A 260 9.94 0.88 25.15
CA THR A 260 10.29 1.15 23.75
C THR A 260 9.30 2.11 23.12
N SER A 261 9.74 2.82 22.07
CA SER A 261 8.86 3.72 21.32
C SER A 261 7.66 2.96 20.76
N LEU A 262 6.50 3.62 20.74
CA LEU A 262 5.23 3.02 20.28
C LEU A 262 5.35 2.40 18.88
N ASN A 263 6.13 3.04 18.00
CA ASN A 263 6.37 2.57 16.64
C ASN A 263 7.12 1.23 16.59
N ILE A 264 8.12 1.04 17.47
CA ILE A 264 8.86 -0.22 17.56
C ILE A 264 7.94 -1.33 18.06
N LYS A 265 7.13 -1.06 19.09
CA LYS A 265 6.13 -2.02 19.61
C LYS A 265 5.12 -2.43 18.53
N LEU A 266 4.59 -1.46 17.79
CA LEU A 266 3.68 -1.70 16.67
C LEU A 266 4.33 -2.57 15.58
N ALA A 267 5.57 -2.26 15.21
CA ALA A 267 6.30 -3.02 14.19
C ALA A 267 6.57 -4.47 14.64
N ARG A 268 6.98 -4.67 15.91
CA ARG A 268 7.18 -5.99 16.51
C ARG A 268 5.88 -6.80 16.51
N PHE A 269 4.79 -6.21 17.00
CA PHE A 269 3.47 -6.85 16.98
C PHE A 269 3.05 -7.25 15.57
N LEU A 270 3.12 -6.32 14.61
CA LEU A 270 2.70 -6.58 13.23
C LEU A 270 3.53 -7.70 12.59
N LEU A 271 4.83 -7.75 12.87
CA LEU A 271 5.68 -8.84 12.40
C LEU A 271 5.24 -10.17 13.02
N THR A 272 5.13 -10.25 14.35
CA THR A 272 4.71 -11.46 15.09
C THR A 272 3.34 -11.95 14.62
N TYR A 273 2.36 -11.06 14.50
CA TYR A 273 1.01 -11.40 14.02
C TYR A 273 1.04 -11.98 12.60
N ARG A 274 1.88 -11.44 11.71
CA ARG A 274 1.96 -11.89 10.31
C ARG A 274 2.68 -13.22 10.13
N ILE A 275 3.56 -13.61 11.05
CA ILE A 275 4.33 -14.87 10.98
C ILE A 275 3.72 -16.00 11.81
N THR A 276 2.86 -15.68 12.77
CA THR A 276 2.24 -16.68 13.65
C THR A 276 1.08 -17.36 12.91
N PRO A 277 1.08 -18.70 12.80
CA PRO A 277 -0.06 -19.42 12.23
C PRO A 277 -1.34 -19.16 13.02
N HIS A 278 -2.44 -18.87 12.33
CA HIS A 278 -3.73 -18.76 13.01
C HIS A 278 -4.32 -20.15 13.28
N SER A 279 -4.96 -20.30 14.43
CA SER A 279 -5.57 -21.58 14.85
C SER A 279 -6.63 -22.10 13.86
N THR A 280 -7.34 -21.20 13.17
CA THR A 280 -8.38 -21.60 12.20
C THR A 280 -7.79 -22.03 10.85
N THR A 281 -6.76 -21.35 10.35
CA THR A 281 -6.22 -21.57 9.01
C THR A 281 -4.99 -22.47 8.98
N GLY A 282 -4.33 -22.69 10.12
CA GLY A 282 -3.06 -23.43 10.23
C GLY A 282 -1.86 -22.73 9.57
N GLU A 283 -2.09 -21.70 8.77
CA GLU A 283 -1.09 -20.93 8.03
C GLU A 283 -1.01 -19.49 8.53
N PRO A 284 0.18 -18.85 8.42
CA PRO A 284 0.37 -17.47 8.85
C PRO A 284 -0.24 -16.46 7.86
N PRO A 285 -0.74 -15.30 8.32
CA PRO A 285 -1.33 -14.27 7.45
C PRO A 285 -0.42 -13.83 6.31
N SER A 286 0.88 -13.72 6.56
CA SER A 286 1.83 -13.34 5.51
C SER A 286 1.87 -14.33 4.36
N GLN A 287 1.70 -15.63 4.63
CA GLN A 287 1.68 -16.64 3.56
C GLN A 287 0.38 -16.61 2.77
N LEU A 288 -0.76 -16.43 3.45
CA LEU A 288 -2.05 -16.28 2.77
C LEU A 288 -2.13 -14.99 1.94
N PHE A 289 -1.49 -13.92 2.43
CA PHE A 289 -1.52 -12.61 1.79
C PHE A 289 -0.44 -12.40 0.72
N LEU A 290 0.81 -12.79 0.99
CA LEU A 290 1.97 -12.55 0.12
C LEU A 290 2.41 -13.81 -0.65
N GLY A 291 1.78 -14.96 -0.42
CA GLY A 291 2.19 -16.23 -1.03
C GLY A 291 3.53 -16.78 -0.52
N ARG A 292 4.16 -16.14 0.48
CA ARG A 292 5.45 -16.55 1.03
C ARG A 292 5.52 -16.32 2.53
N ARG A 293 6.31 -17.13 3.23
CA ARG A 293 6.64 -16.89 4.65
C ARG A 293 7.66 -15.76 4.77
N LEU A 294 7.42 -14.82 5.67
CA LEU A 294 8.41 -13.79 5.99
C LEU A 294 9.55 -14.42 6.77
N ARG A 295 10.79 -14.09 6.40
CA ARG A 295 11.98 -14.65 7.04
C ARG A 295 12.23 -13.94 8.37
N THR A 296 12.43 -14.72 9.41
CA THR A 296 12.69 -14.25 10.77
C THR A 296 14.04 -14.71 11.28
N ARG A 297 14.49 -14.20 12.43
CA ARG A 297 15.70 -14.72 13.10
C ARG A 297 15.57 -16.20 13.46
N LEU A 298 14.36 -16.69 13.76
CA LEU A 298 14.10 -18.11 14.02
C LEU A 298 14.27 -18.98 12.77
N ASP A 299 14.01 -18.43 11.57
CA ASP A 299 14.24 -19.17 10.32
C ASP A 299 15.72 -19.34 10.00
N LEU A 300 16.61 -18.53 10.60
CA LEU A 300 18.06 -18.73 10.49
C LEU A 300 18.56 -19.94 11.28
N LEU A 301 17.76 -20.44 12.24
CA LEU A 301 18.07 -21.64 13.00
C LEU A 301 17.73 -22.93 12.25
N LYS A 302 16.95 -22.83 11.17
CA LYS A 302 16.68 -23.98 10.29
C LYS A 302 17.90 -24.20 9.39
N PRO A 303 18.36 -25.45 9.21
CA PRO A 303 19.46 -25.74 8.29
C PRO A 303 19.10 -25.22 6.89
N ASP A 304 20.05 -24.57 6.21
CA ASP A 304 19.79 -23.94 4.93
C ASP A 304 19.47 -25.00 3.88
N LEU A 305 18.19 -25.10 3.50
CA LEU A 305 17.71 -26.00 2.47
C LEU A 305 18.44 -25.76 1.14
N PHE A 306 18.92 -24.54 0.88
CA PHE A 306 19.72 -24.25 -0.31
C PHE A 306 21.03 -25.04 -0.31
N ILE A 307 21.74 -25.09 0.83
CA ILE A 307 22.97 -25.89 0.96
C ILE A 307 22.66 -27.37 0.81
N GLN A 308 21.58 -27.85 1.43
CA GLN A 308 21.20 -29.26 1.33
C GLN A 308 20.79 -29.68 -0.09
N VAL A 309 20.00 -28.86 -0.79
CA VAL A 309 19.58 -29.12 -2.17
C VAL A 309 20.77 -29.02 -3.12
N ASN A 310 21.63 -28.01 -2.97
CA ASN A 310 22.83 -27.87 -3.78
C ASN A 310 23.77 -29.06 -3.58
N ASN A 311 24.00 -29.49 -2.34
CA ASN A 311 24.79 -30.69 -2.05
C ASN A 311 24.17 -31.93 -2.70
N ARG A 312 22.85 -32.15 -2.57
CA ARG A 312 22.17 -33.29 -3.21
C ARG A 312 22.18 -33.24 -4.73
N GLN A 313 22.06 -32.06 -5.33
CA GLN A 313 22.17 -31.89 -6.79
C GLN A 313 23.58 -32.17 -7.28
N ILE A 314 24.59 -31.73 -6.53
CA ILE A 314 26.00 -32.08 -6.77
C ILE A 314 26.15 -33.59 -6.66
N ASP A 315 25.74 -34.23 -5.55
CA ASP A 315 25.81 -35.69 -5.38
C ASP A 315 25.13 -36.47 -6.54
N GLN A 316 23.96 -36.02 -6.99
CA GLN A 316 23.26 -36.60 -8.15
C GLN A 316 24.01 -36.40 -9.46
N SER A 317 24.59 -35.22 -9.70
CA SER A 317 25.40 -34.95 -10.89
C SER A 317 26.69 -35.79 -10.92
N VAL A 318 27.27 -36.03 -9.74
CA VAL A 318 28.49 -36.83 -9.57
C VAL A 318 28.18 -38.30 -9.82
N ALA A 319 27.06 -38.80 -9.28
CA ALA A 319 26.57 -40.15 -9.53
C ALA A 319 26.25 -40.41 -11.01
N LYS A 320 25.73 -39.41 -11.74
CA LYS A 320 25.44 -39.52 -13.18
C LYS A 320 26.65 -39.39 -14.09
N SER A 321 27.68 -38.66 -13.67
CA SER A 321 28.81 -38.35 -14.56
C SER A 321 29.92 -39.40 -14.53
N GLY A 322 29.84 -40.42 -13.65
CA GLY A 322 30.90 -41.42 -13.46
C GLY A 322 32.27 -40.83 -13.11
N SER A 323 32.33 -39.52 -12.86
CA SER A 323 33.54 -38.75 -12.69
C SER A 323 33.80 -38.64 -11.20
N VAL A 324 34.86 -39.29 -10.75
CA VAL A 324 35.36 -39.16 -9.38
C VAL A 324 35.55 -37.67 -9.10
N THR A 325 34.72 -37.11 -8.23
CA THR A 325 34.89 -35.72 -7.77
C THR A 325 36.29 -35.55 -7.22
N ARG A 326 37.08 -34.68 -7.86
CA ARG A 326 38.40 -34.30 -7.40
C ARG A 326 38.23 -33.51 -6.10
N HIS A 327 38.67 -34.12 -5.00
CA HIS A 327 38.69 -33.51 -3.68
C HIS A 327 40.12 -33.12 -3.36
N PHE A 328 40.33 -31.86 -2.97
CA PHE A 328 41.63 -31.38 -2.52
C PHE A 328 41.61 -31.18 -1.00
N ALA A 329 42.62 -31.72 -0.31
CA ALA A 329 42.77 -31.56 1.14
C ALA A 329 43.38 -30.19 1.46
N ILE A 330 43.08 -29.66 2.66
CA ILE A 330 43.75 -28.46 3.17
C ILE A 330 45.25 -28.78 3.31
N GLY A 331 46.12 -27.92 2.79
CA GLY A 331 47.56 -28.13 2.72
C GLY A 331 48.05 -28.83 1.44
N GLN A 332 47.16 -29.33 0.58
CA GLN A 332 47.57 -29.96 -0.68
C GLN A 332 48.10 -28.93 -1.67
N ARG A 333 49.23 -29.25 -2.33
CA ARG A 333 49.74 -28.47 -3.47
C ARG A 333 48.87 -28.73 -4.69
N VAL A 334 48.37 -27.65 -5.28
CA VAL A 334 47.50 -27.66 -6.45
C VAL A 334 47.98 -26.63 -7.46
N ILE A 335 47.62 -26.81 -8.71
CA ILE A 335 47.85 -25.80 -9.74
C ILE A 335 46.53 -25.10 -10.03
N ALA A 336 46.47 -23.81 -9.71
CA ALA A 336 45.30 -22.98 -9.86
C ALA A 336 45.29 -22.19 -11.16
N ARG A 337 44.13 -22.10 -11.80
CA ARG A 337 43.97 -21.34 -13.05
C ARG A 337 44.12 -19.84 -12.81
N ASN A 338 44.97 -19.20 -13.60
CA ASN A 338 45.17 -17.75 -13.61
C ASN A 338 44.40 -17.11 -14.76
N TYR A 339 43.76 -15.97 -14.50
CA TYR A 339 42.96 -15.22 -15.49
C TYR A 339 43.57 -13.86 -15.84
N THR A 340 44.62 -13.41 -15.14
CA THR A 340 45.19 -12.06 -15.28
C THR A 340 46.65 -12.06 -15.76
N GLY A 341 47.36 -13.19 -15.70
CA GLY A 341 48.78 -13.30 -16.08
C GLY A 341 49.05 -14.11 -17.35
N LYS A 342 50.31 -14.07 -17.81
CA LYS A 342 50.78 -14.81 -19.01
C LYS A 342 50.73 -16.33 -18.84
N SER A 343 50.96 -16.83 -17.64
CA SER A 343 50.90 -18.27 -17.32
C SER A 343 49.50 -18.67 -16.87
N LYS A 344 48.83 -19.52 -17.65
CA LYS A 344 47.43 -19.96 -17.44
C LYS A 344 47.20 -20.80 -16.18
N TRP A 345 48.26 -21.41 -15.64
CA TRP A 345 48.24 -22.30 -14.49
C TRP A 345 49.39 -21.95 -13.56
N VAL A 346 49.10 -21.73 -12.28
CA VAL A 346 50.05 -21.25 -11.27
C VAL A 346 49.99 -22.15 -10.04
N PRO A 347 51.13 -22.62 -9.49
CA PRO A 347 51.15 -23.47 -8.31
C PRO A 347 50.67 -22.71 -7.06
N GLY A 348 50.01 -23.42 -6.15
CA GLY A 348 49.57 -22.90 -4.87
C GLY A 348 49.20 -24.01 -3.88
N ILE A 349 48.79 -23.63 -2.69
CA ILE A 349 48.43 -24.54 -1.60
C ILE A 349 46.99 -24.27 -1.19
N VAL A 350 46.18 -25.33 -1.05
CA VAL A 350 44.79 -25.17 -0.58
C VAL A 350 44.77 -24.74 0.88
N ARG A 351 44.25 -23.54 1.16
CA ARG A 351 44.15 -22.96 2.50
C ARG A 351 42.86 -23.34 3.20
N ALA A 352 41.73 -23.31 2.48
CA ALA A 352 40.42 -23.61 3.04
C ALA A 352 39.43 -24.07 1.96
N ARG A 353 38.43 -24.86 2.36
CA ARG A 353 37.27 -25.22 1.53
C ARG A 353 36.09 -24.33 1.90
N LEU A 354 35.61 -23.52 0.97
CA LEU A 354 34.51 -22.56 1.18
C LEU A 354 33.14 -23.15 0.84
N GLY A 355 33.11 -24.19 0.02
CA GLY A 355 31.89 -24.88 -0.38
C GLY A 355 32.22 -26.24 -1.00
N PRO A 356 31.21 -27.00 -1.43
CA PRO A 356 31.40 -28.35 -1.96
C PRO A 356 32.42 -28.42 -3.10
N LEU A 357 32.48 -27.39 -3.95
CA LEU A 357 33.38 -27.33 -5.12
C LEU A 357 34.25 -26.07 -5.16
N SER A 358 34.25 -25.26 -4.08
CA SER A 358 34.96 -23.97 -4.04
C SER A 358 36.04 -23.96 -2.96
N TYR A 359 37.25 -23.57 -3.34
CA TYR A 359 38.45 -23.60 -2.50
C TYR A 359 39.16 -22.24 -2.49
N GLU A 360 39.84 -21.94 -1.40
CA GLU A 360 40.84 -20.87 -1.31
C GLU A 360 42.23 -21.47 -1.47
N VAL A 361 43.01 -20.91 -2.39
CA VAL A 361 44.37 -21.36 -2.72
C VAL A 361 45.33 -20.20 -2.54
N GLU A 362 46.37 -20.43 -1.75
CA GLU A 362 47.48 -19.52 -1.52
C GLU A 362 48.55 -19.73 -2.60
N ILE A 363 48.81 -18.69 -3.39
CA ILE A 363 49.72 -18.75 -4.56
C ILE A 363 51.12 -18.23 -4.20
N GLY A 364 51.19 -17.33 -3.23
CA GLY A 364 52.41 -16.70 -2.76
C GLY A 364 52.14 -15.93 -1.47
N PRO A 365 53.16 -15.28 -0.87
CA PRO A 365 53.02 -14.62 0.43
C PRO A 365 51.88 -13.60 0.38
N ASN A 366 50.84 -13.84 1.18
CA ASN A 366 49.59 -13.05 1.28
C ASN A 366 48.71 -12.96 0.02
N LEU A 367 48.94 -13.78 -1.02
CA LEU A 367 48.09 -13.81 -2.22
C LEU A 367 47.20 -15.05 -2.25
N VAL A 368 45.90 -14.84 -1.99
CA VAL A 368 44.89 -15.92 -1.95
C VAL A 368 43.89 -15.77 -3.09
N TRP A 369 43.65 -16.86 -3.81
CA TRP A 369 42.65 -16.95 -4.88
C TRP A 369 41.51 -17.89 -4.51
N ARG A 370 40.28 -17.52 -4.86
CA ARG A 370 39.12 -18.41 -4.83
C ARG A 370 38.96 -19.13 -6.17
N ARG A 371 38.90 -20.46 -6.17
CA ARG A 371 38.81 -21.29 -7.38
C ARG A 371 37.83 -22.46 -7.23
N HIS A 372 37.15 -22.78 -8.32
CA HIS A 372 36.31 -23.98 -8.44
C HIS A 372 37.17 -25.23 -8.62
N THR A 373 36.68 -26.42 -8.27
CA THR A 373 37.43 -27.68 -8.40
C THR A 373 37.95 -27.93 -9.82
N ASP A 374 37.20 -27.54 -10.86
CA ASP A 374 37.62 -27.66 -12.27
C ASP A 374 38.74 -26.70 -12.67
N GLN A 375 38.93 -25.64 -11.88
CA GLN A 375 39.97 -24.64 -12.04
C GLN A 375 41.22 -24.98 -11.22
N LEU A 376 41.23 -26.17 -10.59
CA LEU A 376 42.34 -26.73 -9.85
C LEU A 376 42.77 -28.05 -10.50
N ARG A 377 44.06 -28.33 -10.41
CA ARG A 377 44.67 -29.60 -10.84
C ARG A 377 45.62 -30.06 -9.77
N ASP A 378 45.75 -31.37 -9.62
CA ASP A 378 46.79 -31.92 -8.76
C ASP A 378 48.16 -31.56 -9.32
N SER A 379 49.11 -31.24 -8.44
CA SER A 379 50.51 -31.13 -8.85
C SER A 379 51.10 -32.54 -8.73
N ASN A 380 51.46 -33.19 -9.84
CA ASN A 380 52.03 -34.55 -9.87
C ASN A 380 53.45 -34.65 -9.24
N VAL A 381 53.68 -34.05 -8.08
CA VAL A 381 54.91 -34.18 -7.31
C VAL A 381 54.59 -35.03 -6.07
N PRO A 382 55.18 -36.23 -5.93
CA PRO A 382 54.95 -37.07 -4.77
C PRO A 382 55.42 -36.37 -3.49
N VAL A 383 54.66 -36.57 -2.40
CA VAL A 383 55.06 -36.18 -1.05
C VAL A 383 56.21 -37.11 -0.63
N THR A 384 57.44 -36.58 -0.59
CA THR A 384 58.52 -37.22 0.17
C THR A 384 58.58 -36.61 1.56
N ASP A 385 58.22 -37.43 2.54
CA ASP A 385 58.50 -37.20 3.96
C ASP A 385 59.99 -36.94 4.14
N ARG A 386 60.31 -35.76 4.67
CA ARG A 386 61.49 -35.53 5.52
C ARG A 386 61.15 -34.48 6.57
N HIS A 387 60.86 -34.95 7.79
CA HIS A 387 61.10 -34.15 8.99
C HIS A 387 62.62 -34.05 9.25
N PRO A 388 63.06 -33.00 9.97
CA PRO A 388 63.48 -33.27 11.34
C PRO A 388 62.76 -32.39 12.36
N PRO A 389 62.69 -32.85 13.63
CA PRO A 389 62.01 -32.16 14.71
C PRO A 389 62.88 -31.01 15.23
N VAL A 390 62.26 -29.87 15.55
CA VAL A 390 62.91 -28.87 16.40
C VAL A 390 61.98 -28.52 17.56
N SER A 391 62.53 -28.76 18.74
CA SER A 391 61.99 -28.62 20.08
C SER A 391 61.73 -27.16 20.50
N TYR A 392 60.76 -27.01 21.40
CA TYR A 392 60.20 -25.80 22.00
C TYR A 392 61.21 -24.83 22.67
N PRO A 393 60.80 -23.59 22.95
CA PRO A 393 60.48 -23.31 24.37
C PRO A 393 59.21 -22.46 24.60
N LEU A 394 58.52 -22.77 25.70
CA LEU A 394 57.64 -21.89 26.49
C LEU A 394 58.48 -21.33 27.69
N PRO A 395 58.04 -20.34 28.53
CA PRO A 395 56.94 -19.34 28.44
C PRO A 395 57.22 -17.92 29.07
N PHE A 396 56.21 -17.01 28.95
CA PHE A 396 55.82 -15.81 29.77
C PHE A 396 56.69 -14.51 29.77
N PRO A 397 56.20 -13.32 30.22
CA PRO A 397 54.83 -12.73 30.34
C PRO A 397 54.69 -11.27 29.74
N LEU A 398 53.49 -10.68 29.82
CA LEU A 398 53.06 -9.32 29.36
C LEU A 398 53.90 -8.13 29.90
N PRO A 399 53.90 -6.95 29.23
CA PRO A 399 53.14 -5.82 29.78
C PRO A 399 52.50 -4.84 28.77
N ALA A 400 51.63 -4.00 29.33
CA ALA A 400 50.72 -3.01 28.73
C ALA A 400 51.39 -1.80 28.05
N THR A 401 50.63 -1.07 27.21
CA THR A 401 50.56 0.41 27.27
C THR A 401 49.42 1.00 26.42
N THR A 402 48.59 1.80 27.10
CA THR A 402 48.03 3.13 26.75
C THR A 402 47.86 3.53 25.28
N THR A 403 46.67 4.06 24.98
CA THR A 403 46.57 5.35 24.25
C THR A 403 45.44 6.19 24.83
N ASP A 404 45.79 7.45 25.05
CA ASP A 404 45.04 8.54 25.66
C ASP A 404 43.76 8.97 24.93
N HIS A 405 42.92 9.64 25.72
CA HIS A 405 41.76 10.46 25.39
C HIS A 405 42.11 11.65 24.46
N PRO A 406 41.11 12.43 23.96
CA PRO A 406 40.58 13.52 24.78
C PRO A 406 39.04 13.63 24.83
N VAL A 407 38.65 14.26 25.94
CA VAL A 407 37.33 14.57 26.49
C VAL A 407 36.80 15.90 25.94
N ALA A 408 35.47 16.03 25.86
CA ALA A 408 34.66 17.24 26.09
C ALA A 408 33.18 16.90 25.76
N GLU A 409 32.12 17.26 26.46
CA GLU A 409 31.86 17.93 27.74
C GLU A 409 30.34 17.74 27.98
N LEU A 410 29.92 17.47 29.21
CA LEU A 410 28.50 17.58 29.62
C LEU A 410 28.24 19.02 30.08
N PRO A 411 26.98 19.49 30.04
CA PRO A 411 26.50 20.36 31.09
C PRO A 411 25.37 19.74 31.91
N GLU A 412 25.44 20.12 33.17
CA GLU A 412 24.62 19.80 34.34
C GLU A 412 23.29 20.56 34.42
N GLN A 413 22.40 19.99 35.26
CA GLN A 413 21.45 20.61 36.19
C GLN A 413 20.34 21.54 35.65
N THR A 414 19.07 21.20 35.96
CA THR A 414 18.33 21.89 37.05
C THR A 414 17.09 21.12 37.50
N GLU A 415 16.65 21.51 38.68
CA GLU A 415 15.79 20.88 39.67
C GLU A 415 14.31 21.35 39.61
N VAL A 416 13.40 20.54 40.18
CA VAL A 416 12.14 20.90 40.91
C VAL A 416 10.98 21.41 40.01
N VAL A 417 9.73 20.93 40.09
CA VAL A 417 8.72 21.05 41.16
C VAL A 417 7.60 20.02 40.96
N SER A 418 7.26 19.29 42.03
CA SER A 418 5.99 18.57 42.22
C SER A 418 4.88 19.53 42.65
N ARG A 419 3.63 19.34 42.20
CA ARG A 419 2.44 19.67 43.00
C ARG A 419 1.19 18.96 42.48
N GLU A 420 0.76 17.98 43.26
CA GLU A 420 -0.63 17.54 43.41
C GLU A 420 -1.46 18.70 44.00
N THR A 421 -2.72 18.87 43.59
CA THR A 421 -3.87 18.86 44.52
C THR A 421 -5.23 18.86 43.79
N ASP A 422 -6.05 17.91 44.19
CA ASP A 422 -7.49 17.98 44.51
C ASP A 422 -8.57 18.48 43.52
N CYS A 423 -9.50 17.55 43.27
CA CYS A 423 -10.94 17.80 43.11
C CYS A 423 -11.56 18.31 44.42
N PRO A 424 -12.73 18.96 44.35
CA PRO A 424 -13.91 18.26 44.86
C PRO A 424 -15.21 18.50 44.06
N SER A 425 -16.06 17.46 44.06
CA SER A 425 -17.49 17.49 43.67
C SER A 425 -18.33 18.27 44.69
N PRO A 426 -19.61 18.61 44.40
CA PRO A 426 -20.71 17.70 44.80
C PRO A 426 -22.03 17.73 43.98
N LYS A 427 -22.67 16.54 43.94
CA LYS A 427 -24.11 16.17 44.14
C LYS A 427 -25.25 16.92 43.42
N CYS A 428 -26.11 16.16 42.70
CA CYS A 428 -27.51 15.86 43.09
C CYS A 428 -28.26 14.98 42.06
N ASN A 429 -28.93 13.93 42.55
CA ASN A 429 -30.14 13.27 42.00
C ASN A 429 -31.32 13.70 42.93
N PRO A 430 -32.64 13.62 42.58
CA PRO A 430 -33.39 12.43 42.10
C PRO A 430 -34.49 12.78 41.05
N VAL A 431 -35.34 11.90 40.48
CA VAL A 431 -36.52 11.14 41.01
C VAL A 431 -37.04 10.29 39.82
N ALA A 432 -37.10 8.96 39.90
CA ALA A 432 -38.28 8.06 40.07
C ALA A 432 -39.49 8.29 39.14
N GLU A 433 -39.90 7.24 38.41
CA GLU A 433 -41.27 6.73 38.47
C GLU A 433 -41.42 5.33 37.84
N SER A 434 -42.24 4.54 38.50
CA SER A 434 -42.53 3.12 38.33
C SER A 434 -43.90 2.92 37.67
N SER A 435 -44.10 1.83 36.94
CA SER A 435 -45.38 1.10 36.98
C SER A 435 -45.20 -0.34 36.51
N ALA A 436 -45.71 -1.24 37.34
CA ALA A 436 -45.80 -2.67 37.14
C ALA A 436 -47.24 -3.06 36.78
N SER A 437 -47.41 -4.15 36.04
CA SER A 437 -48.63 -4.98 36.09
C SER A 437 -48.26 -6.44 35.87
N SER A 438 -49.02 -7.33 36.49
CA SER A 438 -48.66 -8.71 36.87
C SER A 438 -49.56 -9.78 36.25
N SER A 439 -48.94 -10.86 35.74
CA SER A 439 -49.29 -12.31 35.79
C SER A 439 -50.59 -12.83 35.10
N PRO A 440 -50.64 -14.08 34.57
CA PRO A 440 -50.44 -15.32 35.33
C PRO A 440 -49.55 -16.41 34.68
N SER A 441 -49.18 -17.36 35.52
CA SER A 441 -48.12 -18.37 35.44
C SER A 441 -48.41 -19.59 34.55
N GLN A 442 -47.38 -20.11 33.88
CA GLN A 442 -47.22 -21.54 33.59
C GLN A 442 -45.77 -21.97 33.86
N ILE A 443 -45.63 -23.13 34.50
CA ILE A 443 -44.38 -23.74 34.97
C ILE A 443 -43.74 -24.49 33.80
N GLU A 444 -42.48 -24.22 33.46
CA GLU A 444 -41.62 -25.21 32.78
C GLU A 444 -40.11 -24.92 32.86
N HIS A 445 -39.37 -25.97 33.28
CA HIS A 445 -37.93 -26.26 33.21
C HIS A 445 -36.88 -25.14 33.24
N VAL A 446 -36.11 -25.09 34.34
CA VAL A 446 -34.84 -24.34 34.44
C VAL A 446 -33.69 -25.13 33.79
N PRO A 447 -33.02 -24.62 32.74
CA PRO A 447 -31.72 -25.14 32.33
C PRO A 447 -30.62 -24.46 33.15
N VAL A 448 -29.78 -25.27 33.80
CA VAL A 448 -28.58 -24.81 34.52
C VAL A 448 -27.65 -24.06 33.57
N LYS A 449 -27.37 -22.78 33.86
CA LYS A 449 -26.43 -21.95 33.08
C LYS A 449 -25.00 -22.42 33.32
N ARG A 450 -24.28 -22.73 32.23
CA ARG A 450 -22.86 -23.17 32.26
C ARG A 450 -21.82 -22.04 32.33
N TYR A 451 -22.23 -20.77 32.37
CA TYR A 451 -21.32 -19.61 32.42
C TYR A 451 -21.90 -18.45 33.27
N PRO A 452 -21.05 -17.66 33.96
CA PRO A 452 -21.50 -16.54 34.79
C PRO A 452 -22.05 -15.37 33.95
N SER A 453 -23.09 -14.72 34.47
CA SER A 453 -23.68 -13.52 33.87
C SER A 453 -22.74 -12.32 33.97
N ARG A 454 -22.37 -11.76 32.81
CA ARG A 454 -21.51 -10.59 32.72
C ARG A 454 -22.31 -9.31 32.97
N VAL A 455 -22.01 -8.59 34.05
CA VAL A 455 -22.50 -7.22 34.28
C VAL A 455 -21.83 -6.28 33.28
N ARG A 456 -22.59 -5.69 32.36
CA ARG A 456 -22.08 -4.69 31.40
C ARG A 456 -22.06 -3.32 32.08
N LYS A 457 -20.89 -2.68 32.13
CA LYS A 457 -20.78 -1.26 32.52
C LYS A 457 -20.70 -0.40 31.25
N PRO A 458 -21.37 0.77 31.21
CA PRO A 458 -21.25 1.70 30.10
C PRO A 458 -19.81 2.22 29.96
N PRO A 459 -19.35 2.54 28.73
CA PRO A 459 -18.02 3.10 28.51
C PRO A 459 -17.94 4.52 29.08
N VAL A 460 -16.88 4.79 29.84
CA VAL A 460 -16.54 6.15 30.28
C VAL A 460 -16.08 6.92 29.05
N ARG A 461 -16.84 7.92 28.63
CA ARG A 461 -16.42 8.89 27.62
C ARG A 461 -15.43 9.84 28.27
N MET A 462 -14.23 9.96 27.72
CA MET A 462 -13.37 11.12 27.99
C MET A 462 -13.89 12.25 27.11
N ASP A 463 -14.28 13.35 27.74
CA ASP A 463 -14.54 14.60 27.03
C ASP A 463 -13.19 15.12 26.52
N LEU A 464 -13.03 15.14 25.20
CA LEU A 464 -11.90 15.70 24.46
C LEU A 464 -12.32 16.99 23.77
#